data_AF-J9FHZ4-F1
#
_entry.id   AF-J9FHZ4-F1
#
_cell.length_a   1.000
_cell.length_b   1.000
_cell.length_c   1.000
_cell.angle_alpha   90.00
_cell.angle_beta   90.00
_cell.angle_gamma   90.00
#
_symmetry.space_group_name_H-M   'P 1'
#
loop_
_entity.id
_entity.type
_entity.pdbx_description
1 polymer ?
#
loop_
_entity_poly.entity_id
_entity_poly.type
_entity_poly.pdbx_seq_one_letter_code
_entity_poly.pdbx_strand_id
1 'polypeptide(L)'
;TDRTECAVLDAAEAQTNAHHLRYQPVDSRVLNSISLQAMQAGISCWDRDVKRYVESSDVPEFHPFTAYMKQLPQWDGRDRVSVLARRVATDELWVQSFHRWMLGMTAQWMEASGKDYLPLAGKRANSVAPVLVSTRQGMGKSTFCRMLLPDCLRMYFTESFDLTNPGGAENKLASFGLINLDEFDRLPASRMPQLKNLMQMECLNIRRAYKHSG
;
A
#
# COMPACT_ATOMS: atom_id res chain seq x y z
N THR A 1 -0.61 8.05 9.76
CA THR A 1 -0.33 9.22 8.91
C THR A 1 -1.66 9.68 8.37
N ASP A 2 -2.18 10.80 8.84
CA ASP A 2 -3.54 11.28 8.49
C ASP A 2 -3.46 12.12 7.22
N ARG A 3 -3.23 11.43 6.10
CA ARG A 3 -3.21 12.04 4.78
C ARG A 3 -4.54 11.68 4.14
N THR A 4 -5.44 12.65 4.06
CA THR A 4 -6.61 12.51 3.19
C THR A 4 -6.11 12.32 1.77
N GLU A 5 -6.54 11.24 1.14
CA GLU A 5 -6.19 10.90 -0.23
C GLU A 5 -7.47 10.81 -1.05
N CYS A 6 -7.37 11.11 -2.33
CA CYS A 6 -8.48 10.98 -3.27
C CYS A 6 -8.09 10.06 -4.42
N ALA A 7 -9.08 9.34 -4.94
CA ALA A 7 -8.93 8.52 -6.13
C ALA A 7 -9.22 9.38 -7.37
N VAL A 8 -8.27 9.43 -8.29
CA VAL A 8 -8.40 10.15 -9.56
C VAL A 8 -8.53 9.14 -10.69
N LEU A 9 -9.52 9.34 -11.56
CA LEU A 9 -9.66 8.59 -12.80
C LEU A 9 -8.57 9.07 -13.77
N ASP A 10 -7.70 8.16 -14.22
CA ASP A 10 -6.71 8.49 -15.24
C ASP A 10 -7.41 8.62 -16.61
N ALA A 11 -7.67 9.86 -17.03
CA ALA A 11 -8.38 10.17 -18.27
C ALA A 11 -7.64 9.69 -19.53
N ALA A 12 -6.33 9.46 -19.46
CA ALA A 12 -5.53 8.96 -20.59
C ALA A 12 -5.64 7.42 -20.76
N GLU A 13 -5.92 6.70 -19.68
CA GLU A 13 -6.08 5.23 -19.69
C GLU A 13 -7.54 4.77 -19.66
N ALA A 14 -8.48 5.71 -19.41
CA ALA A 14 -9.92 5.45 -19.31
C ALA A 14 -10.53 4.75 -20.54
N GLN A 15 -9.96 4.94 -21.73
CA GLN A 15 -10.44 4.27 -22.96
C GLN A 15 -9.97 2.81 -23.10
N THR A 16 -8.97 2.34 -22.34
CA THR A 16 -8.33 1.04 -22.57
C THR A 16 -8.32 0.12 -21.34
N ASN A 17 -8.36 0.67 -20.12
CA ASN A 17 -8.47 -0.11 -18.89
C ASN A 17 -9.14 0.76 -17.80
N ALA A 18 -10.44 0.56 -17.57
CA ALA A 18 -11.23 1.28 -16.58
C ALA A 18 -10.85 1.00 -15.10
N HIS A 19 -9.72 0.33 -14.84
CA HIS A 19 -9.39 -0.32 -13.56
C HIS A 19 -8.29 0.36 -12.74
N HIS A 20 -7.81 1.54 -13.13
CA HIS A 20 -6.68 2.17 -12.44
C HIS A 20 -7.03 3.56 -11.91
N LEU A 21 -7.75 3.58 -10.80
CA LEU A 21 -7.77 4.76 -9.92
C LEU A 21 -6.33 5.03 -9.46
N ARG A 22 -5.83 6.25 -9.72
CA ARG A 22 -4.58 6.72 -9.14
C ARG A 22 -4.87 7.49 -7.88
N TYR A 23 -4.22 7.11 -6.80
CA TYR A 23 -4.40 7.76 -5.52
C TYR A 23 -3.44 8.94 -5.42
N GLN A 24 -3.93 10.05 -4.89
CA GLN A 24 -3.10 11.20 -4.65
C GLN A 24 -3.51 11.92 -3.36
N PRO A 25 -2.59 12.69 -2.76
CA PRO A 25 -2.86 13.48 -1.57
C PRO A 25 -3.90 14.54 -1.86
N VAL A 26 -4.81 14.77 -0.92
CA VAL A 26 -5.64 15.98 -0.92
C VAL A 26 -4.86 17.08 -0.21
N ASP A 27 -4.23 17.94 -1.00
CA ASP A 27 -3.60 19.18 -0.53
C ASP A 27 -4.47 20.41 -0.84
N SER A 28 -4.00 21.60 -0.46
CA SER A 28 -4.72 22.84 -0.75
C SER A 28 -4.92 23.07 -2.25
N ARG A 29 -4.01 22.59 -3.10
CA ARG A 29 -4.13 22.71 -4.55
C ARG A 29 -5.28 21.87 -5.09
N VAL A 30 -5.44 20.64 -4.59
CA VAL A 30 -6.57 19.77 -4.93
C VAL A 30 -7.89 20.40 -4.47
N LEU A 31 -7.97 20.84 -3.21
CA LEU A 31 -9.18 21.48 -2.68
C LEU A 31 -9.57 22.73 -3.49
N ASN A 32 -8.61 23.61 -3.79
CA ASN A 32 -8.86 24.80 -4.62
C ASN A 32 -9.30 24.43 -6.03
N SER A 33 -8.75 23.35 -6.61
CA SER A 33 -9.16 22.87 -7.93
C SER A 33 -10.62 22.38 -7.93
N ILE A 34 -11.04 21.68 -6.87
CA ILE A 34 -12.44 21.25 -6.70
C ILE A 34 -13.37 22.47 -6.59
N SER A 35 -13.00 23.48 -5.77
CA SER A 35 -13.76 24.73 -5.66
C SER A 35 -13.93 25.43 -7.01
N LEU A 36 -12.84 25.57 -7.78
CA LEU A 36 -12.87 26.21 -9.09
C LEU A 36 -13.74 25.44 -10.09
N GLN A 37 -13.67 24.12 -10.09
CA GLN A 37 -14.50 23.28 -10.96
C GLN A 37 -15.99 23.36 -10.60
N ALA A 38 -16.32 23.36 -9.30
CA ALA A 38 -17.69 23.54 -8.84
C ALA A 38 -18.27 24.91 -9.27
N MET A 39 -17.50 25.99 -9.10
CA MET A 39 -17.89 27.32 -9.57
C MET A 39 -18.07 27.37 -11.10
N GLN A 40 -17.18 26.73 -11.87
CA GLN A 40 -17.30 26.62 -13.33
C GLN A 40 -18.55 25.84 -13.78
N ALA A 41 -18.98 24.85 -12.99
CA ALA A 41 -20.21 24.11 -13.20
C ALA A 41 -21.48 24.86 -12.75
N GLY A 42 -21.35 26.11 -12.27
CA GLY A 42 -22.46 26.93 -11.79
C GLY A 42 -22.89 26.62 -10.35
N ILE A 43 -22.10 25.84 -9.60
CA ILE A 43 -22.36 25.51 -8.20
C ILE A 43 -21.69 26.59 -7.34
N SER A 44 -22.50 27.38 -6.63
CA SER A 44 -21.98 28.38 -5.68
C SER A 44 -21.40 27.68 -4.44
N CYS A 45 -20.09 27.73 -4.27
CA CYS A 45 -19.39 27.18 -3.09
C CYS A 45 -18.23 28.07 -2.65
N TRP A 46 -17.94 28.10 -1.35
CA TRP A 46 -16.71 28.67 -0.81
C TRP A 46 -15.66 27.57 -0.61
N ASP A 47 -14.37 27.92 -0.62
CA ASP A 47 -13.29 26.95 -0.33
C ASP A 47 -13.48 26.22 1.01
N ARG A 48 -14.05 26.93 1.99
CA ARG A 48 -14.39 26.35 3.30
C ARG A 48 -15.48 25.28 3.21
N ASP A 49 -16.44 25.42 2.30
CA ASP A 49 -17.53 24.46 2.13
C ASP A 49 -16.99 23.17 1.50
N VAL A 50 -16.12 23.29 0.49
CA VAL A 50 -15.43 22.15 -0.13
C VAL A 50 -14.59 21.40 0.89
N LYS A 51 -13.78 22.12 1.68
CA LYS A 51 -12.97 21.51 2.73
C LYS A 51 -13.84 20.77 3.75
N ARG A 52 -14.91 21.41 4.25
CA ARG A 52 -15.85 20.80 5.21
C ARG A 52 -16.49 19.54 4.64
N TYR A 53 -16.87 19.56 3.36
CA TYR A 53 -17.45 18.41 2.70
C TYR A 53 -16.46 17.26 2.56
N VAL A 54 -15.23 17.53 2.12
CA VAL A 54 -14.17 16.50 2.03
C VAL A 54 -13.82 15.89 3.39
N GLU A 55 -13.90 16.68 4.46
CA GLU A 55 -13.67 16.25 5.85
C GLU A 55 -14.93 15.71 6.54
N SER A 56 -16.10 15.65 5.86
CA SER A 56 -17.35 15.17 6.46
C SER A 56 -17.52 13.65 6.31
N SER A 57 -18.49 13.11 7.05
CA SER A 57 -18.92 11.72 6.92
C SER A 57 -19.66 11.42 5.60
N ASP A 58 -19.92 12.43 4.78
CA ASP A 58 -20.60 12.26 3.49
C ASP A 58 -19.65 11.71 2.43
N VAL A 59 -18.34 11.85 2.63
CA VAL A 59 -17.32 11.22 1.79
C VAL A 59 -17.06 9.82 2.31
N PRO A 60 -17.34 8.76 1.51
CA PRO A 60 -17.09 7.39 1.93
C PRO A 60 -15.60 7.14 2.16
N GLU A 61 -15.28 6.48 3.27
CA GLU A 61 -13.95 5.93 3.47
C GLU A 61 -13.65 4.86 2.42
N PHE A 62 -12.42 4.85 1.92
CA PHE A 62 -11.95 3.81 1.03
C PHE A 62 -10.56 3.31 1.46
N HIS A 63 -10.26 2.05 1.15
CA HIS A 63 -8.93 1.48 1.30
C HIS A 63 -8.35 1.18 -0.09
N PRO A 64 -7.19 1.77 -0.46
CA PRO A 64 -6.70 1.76 -1.85
C PRO A 64 -6.43 0.34 -2.36
N PHE A 65 -5.86 -0.53 -1.52
CA PHE A 65 -5.59 -1.93 -1.91
C PHE A 65 -6.88 -2.72 -2.12
N THR A 66 -7.87 -2.53 -1.26
CA THR A 66 -9.15 -3.25 -1.33
C THR A 66 -9.95 -2.77 -2.54
N ALA A 67 -9.95 -1.47 -2.79
CA ALA A 67 -10.57 -0.88 -3.98
C ALA A 67 -9.95 -1.44 -5.26
N TYR A 68 -8.62 -1.50 -5.35
CA TYR A 68 -7.92 -2.13 -6.47
C TYR A 68 -8.33 -3.59 -6.66
N MET A 69 -8.30 -4.40 -5.60
CA MET A 69 -8.64 -5.82 -5.66
C MET A 69 -10.09 -6.07 -6.06
N LYS A 70 -11.04 -5.24 -5.59
CA LYS A 70 -12.46 -5.33 -5.96
C LYS A 70 -12.71 -4.98 -7.44
N GLN A 71 -11.81 -4.21 -8.05
CA GLN A 71 -11.93 -3.79 -9.44
C GLN A 71 -11.22 -4.75 -10.40
N LEU A 72 -10.47 -5.74 -9.92
CA LEU A 72 -9.81 -6.71 -10.80
C LEU A 72 -10.83 -7.51 -11.63
N PRO A 73 -10.51 -7.84 -12.89
CA PRO A 73 -11.35 -8.73 -13.68
C PRO A 73 -11.39 -10.12 -13.03
N GLN A 74 -12.40 -10.91 -13.42
CA GLN A 74 -12.46 -12.31 -13.04
C GLN A 74 -11.16 -13.02 -13.44
N TRP A 75 -10.65 -13.89 -12.55
CA TRP A 75 -9.45 -14.64 -12.83
C TRP A 75 -9.63 -15.54 -14.06
N ASP A 76 -8.67 -15.44 -14.97
CA ASP A 76 -8.68 -16.12 -16.28
C ASP A 76 -8.05 -17.52 -16.25
N GLY A 77 -7.74 -18.05 -15.06
CA GLY A 77 -7.11 -19.36 -14.87
C GLY A 77 -5.59 -19.39 -15.11
N ARG A 78 -4.97 -18.27 -15.49
CA ARG A 78 -3.53 -18.22 -15.77
C ARG A 78 -2.74 -17.83 -14.52
N ASP A 79 -1.82 -18.69 -14.10
CA ASP A 79 -0.87 -18.42 -13.03
C ASP A 79 0.24 -17.47 -13.50
N ARG A 80 0.13 -16.20 -13.08
CA ARG A 80 1.13 -15.15 -13.33
C ARG A 80 2.17 -15.07 -12.21
N VAL A 81 1.87 -15.57 -11.02
CA VAL A 81 2.72 -15.45 -9.83
C VAL A 81 3.95 -16.34 -9.96
N SER A 82 3.78 -17.58 -10.41
CA SER A 82 4.93 -18.48 -10.60
C SER A 82 5.86 -18.02 -11.72
N VAL A 83 5.31 -17.40 -12.79
CA VAL A 83 6.12 -16.79 -13.86
C VAL A 83 6.91 -15.60 -13.32
N LEU A 84 6.30 -14.78 -12.47
CA LEU A 84 6.96 -13.66 -11.80
C LEU A 84 8.09 -14.15 -10.87
N ALA A 85 7.85 -15.18 -10.06
CA ALA A 85 8.84 -15.77 -9.16
C ALA A 85 10.09 -16.26 -9.91
N ARG A 86 9.88 -16.88 -11.09
CA ARG A 86 10.96 -17.40 -11.95
C ARG A 86 11.88 -16.33 -12.54
N ARG A 87 11.51 -15.04 -12.47
CA ARG A 87 12.40 -13.92 -12.85
C ARG A 87 13.56 -13.75 -11.85
N VAL A 88 13.41 -14.26 -10.62
CA VAL A 88 14.44 -14.21 -9.58
C VAL A 88 15.24 -15.51 -9.56
N ALA A 89 14.55 -16.65 -9.41
CA ALA A 89 15.17 -17.97 -9.35
C ALA A 89 14.18 -19.04 -9.84
N THR A 90 14.69 -20.12 -10.42
CA THR A 90 13.88 -21.23 -10.94
C THR A 90 13.71 -22.39 -9.96
N ASP A 91 14.35 -22.30 -8.79
CA ASP A 91 14.24 -23.31 -7.74
C ASP A 91 12.79 -23.51 -7.28
N GLU A 92 12.39 -24.77 -7.09
CA GLU A 92 11.00 -25.13 -6.80
C GLU A 92 10.54 -24.59 -5.44
N LEU A 93 11.39 -24.68 -4.41
CA LEU A 93 11.06 -24.18 -3.08
C LEU A 93 10.84 -22.67 -3.12
N TRP A 94 11.69 -21.92 -3.84
CA TRP A 94 11.48 -20.49 -4.06
C TRP A 94 10.15 -20.19 -4.75
N VAL A 95 9.87 -20.82 -5.88
CA VAL A 95 8.66 -20.56 -6.67
C VAL A 95 7.40 -20.83 -5.83
N GLN A 96 7.34 -21.97 -5.14
CA GLN A 96 6.21 -22.31 -4.29
C GLN A 96 6.06 -21.36 -3.08
N SER A 97 7.17 -21.00 -2.43
CA SER A 97 7.16 -20.13 -1.26
C SER A 97 6.77 -18.70 -1.62
N PHE A 98 7.32 -18.16 -2.71
CA PHE A 98 6.95 -16.86 -3.23
C PHE A 98 5.47 -16.81 -3.63
N HIS A 99 4.96 -17.87 -4.25
CA HIS A 99 3.54 -17.97 -4.61
C HIS A 99 2.64 -17.87 -3.36
N ARG A 100 2.91 -18.69 -2.33
CA ARG A 100 2.14 -18.65 -1.07
C ARG A 100 2.28 -17.29 -0.37
N TRP A 101 3.48 -16.71 -0.38
CA TRP A 101 3.72 -15.41 0.21
C TRP A 101 2.94 -14.29 -0.49
N MET A 102 2.91 -14.27 -1.83
CA MET A 102 2.12 -13.30 -2.60
C MET A 102 0.63 -13.42 -2.29
N LEU A 103 0.09 -14.65 -2.24
CA LEU A 103 -1.30 -14.88 -1.84
C LEU A 103 -1.58 -14.36 -0.43
N GLY A 104 -0.72 -14.68 0.54
CA GLY A 104 -0.84 -14.20 1.92
C GLY A 104 -0.79 -12.68 2.05
N MET A 105 0.12 -12.03 1.33
CA MET A 105 0.20 -10.56 1.27
C MET A 105 -1.09 -9.95 0.72
N THR A 106 -1.61 -10.49 -0.40
CA THR A 106 -2.83 -9.98 -1.02
C THR A 106 -4.09 -10.25 -0.19
N ALA A 107 -4.14 -11.37 0.54
CA ALA A 107 -5.24 -11.66 1.47
C ALA A 107 -5.30 -10.64 2.61
N GLN A 108 -4.14 -10.26 3.16
CA GLN A 108 -4.06 -9.28 4.25
C GLN A 108 -4.51 -7.88 3.85
N TRP A 109 -4.21 -7.48 2.62
CA TRP A 109 -4.73 -6.21 2.10
C TRP A 109 -6.27 -6.18 2.07
N MET A 110 -6.91 -7.34 1.87
CA MET A 110 -8.37 -7.47 1.87
C MET A 110 -8.96 -7.54 3.29
N GLU A 111 -8.22 -8.10 4.25
CA GLU A 111 -8.61 -8.16 5.66
C GLU A 111 -8.65 -6.79 6.34
N ALA A 112 -7.74 -5.87 5.96
CA ALA A 112 -7.67 -4.51 6.51
C ALA A 112 -8.97 -3.70 6.35
N SER A 113 -9.90 -4.14 5.51
CA SER A 113 -11.21 -3.49 5.30
C SER A 113 -12.36 -3.99 6.17
N GLY A 114 -12.10 -4.94 7.09
CA GLY A 114 -12.86 -5.13 8.33
C GLY A 114 -14.34 -5.47 8.29
N LYS A 115 -15.01 -5.59 7.13
CA LYS A 115 -16.48 -5.80 7.10
C LYS A 115 -17.00 -6.94 6.23
N ASP A 116 -16.36 -7.28 5.09
CA ASP A 116 -17.04 -8.13 4.09
C ASP A 116 -16.21 -9.31 3.54
N TYR A 117 -14.90 -9.41 3.82
CA TYR A 117 -14.03 -10.39 3.18
C TYR A 117 -13.56 -11.47 4.15
N LEU A 118 -14.07 -12.68 3.90
CA LEU A 118 -13.65 -13.99 4.41
C LEU A 118 -13.42 -14.10 5.95
N PRO A 119 -14.31 -14.78 6.71
CA PRO A 119 -14.14 -15.00 8.15
C PRO A 119 -12.99 -15.95 8.52
N LEU A 120 -12.14 -16.34 7.56
CA LEU A 120 -11.14 -17.39 7.70
C LEU A 120 -9.71 -16.88 7.82
N ALA A 121 -9.47 -15.59 7.62
CA ALA A 121 -8.12 -15.04 7.56
C ALA A 121 -7.83 -14.30 8.88
N GLY A 122 -6.92 -14.88 9.67
CA GLY A 122 -6.70 -14.52 11.07
C GLY A 122 -6.09 -13.13 11.25
N LYS A 123 -6.14 -12.59 12.47
CA LYS A 123 -5.61 -11.28 12.90
C LYS A 123 -4.07 -11.12 12.77
N ARG A 124 -3.40 -11.92 11.95
CA ARG A 124 -1.95 -12.04 11.89
C ARG A 124 -1.43 -11.59 10.54
N ALA A 125 -0.55 -10.58 10.59
CA ALA A 125 0.24 -10.14 9.45
C ALA A 125 1.15 -11.27 8.93
N ASN A 126 1.62 -11.14 7.69
CA ASN A 126 2.41 -12.17 7.03
C ASN A 126 3.81 -12.09 7.64
N SER A 127 4.06 -12.93 8.65
CA SER A 127 5.34 -12.97 9.36
C SER A 127 6.45 -13.67 8.56
N VAL A 128 6.25 -13.90 7.26
CA VAL A 128 7.26 -14.43 6.34
C VAL A 128 7.67 -13.33 5.37
N ALA A 129 8.98 -13.15 5.20
CA ALA A 129 9.56 -12.19 4.27
C ALA A 129 10.51 -12.92 3.29
N PRO A 130 10.28 -12.83 1.97
CA PRO A 130 11.23 -13.28 0.97
C PRO A 130 12.51 -12.46 1.06
N VAL A 131 13.67 -13.12 1.10
CA VAL A 131 14.98 -12.46 1.12
C VAL A 131 15.66 -12.69 -0.23
N LEU A 132 15.97 -11.59 -0.92
CA LEU A 132 16.63 -11.62 -2.22
C LEU A 132 18.13 -11.40 -2.05
N VAL A 133 18.92 -12.45 -2.28
CA VAL A 133 20.39 -12.40 -2.20
C VAL A 133 20.97 -12.48 -3.60
N SER A 134 21.88 -11.56 -3.93
CA SER A 134 22.58 -11.54 -5.23
C SER A 134 24.08 -11.40 -5.00
N THR A 135 24.88 -12.20 -5.68
CA THR A 135 26.35 -12.14 -5.61
C THR A 135 26.95 -10.90 -6.26
N ARG A 136 26.18 -10.21 -7.11
CA ARG A 136 26.56 -8.97 -7.78
C ARG A 136 25.58 -7.85 -7.44
N GLN A 137 26.09 -6.63 -7.33
CA GLN A 137 25.25 -5.43 -7.25
C GLN A 137 24.58 -5.15 -8.61
N GLY A 138 23.50 -4.36 -8.62
CA GLY A 138 22.84 -3.94 -9.86
C GLY A 138 21.92 -4.98 -10.51
N MET A 139 21.64 -6.12 -9.87
CA MET A 139 20.73 -7.17 -10.39
C MET A 139 19.22 -6.79 -10.33
N GLY A 140 18.88 -5.52 -10.12
CA GLY A 140 17.49 -5.05 -10.18
C GLY A 140 16.57 -5.50 -9.03
N LYS A 141 17.10 -5.87 -7.85
CA LYS A 141 16.29 -6.33 -6.69
C LYS A 141 15.22 -5.31 -6.27
N SER A 142 15.61 -4.07 -6.04
CA SER A 142 14.71 -2.95 -5.73
C SER A 142 13.65 -2.74 -6.82
N THR A 143 14.06 -2.82 -8.09
CA THR A 143 13.15 -2.72 -9.24
C THR A 143 12.12 -3.85 -9.23
N PHE A 144 12.55 -5.08 -8.92
CA PHE A 144 11.66 -6.23 -8.79
C PHE A 144 10.68 -6.04 -7.63
N CYS A 145 11.14 -5.66 -6.43
CA CYS A 145 10.29 -5.42 -5.27
C CYS A 145 9.24 -4.34 -5.57
N ARG A 146 9.62 -3.23 -6.22
CA ARG A 146 8.70 -2.15 -6.59
C ARG A 146 7.65 -2.60 -7.60
N MET A 147 8.01 -3.47 -8.54
CA MET A 147 7.11 -4.02 -9.56
C MET A 147 6.06 -4.99 -8.97
N LEU A 148 6.25 -5.48 -7.74
CA LEU A 148 5.24 -6.31 -7.07
C LEU A 148 3.94 -5.54 -6.79
N LEU A 149 4.03 -4.21 -6.66
CA LEU A 149 2.85 -3.35 -6.62
C LEU A 149 2.45 -2.91 -8.04
N PRO A 150 1.15 -2.95 -8.37
CA PRO A 150 0.66 -2.35 -9.60
C PRO A 150 0.90 -0.84 -9.59
N ASP A 151 0.98 -0.23 -10.77
CA ASP A 151 1.42 1.15 -10.96
C ASP A 151 0.64 2.17 -10.11
N CYS A 152 -0.67 1.99 -9.98
CA CYS A 152 -1.54 2.82 -9.17
C CYS A 152 -1.29 2.72 -7.64
N LEU A 153 -0.67 1.63 -7.17
CA LEU A 153 -0.37 1.40 -5.76
C LEU A 153 1.12 1.62 -5.43
N ARG A 154 1.97 1.96 -6.40
CA ARG A 154 3.41 2.16 -6.19
C ARG A 154 3.75 3.26 -5.18
N MET A 155 2.84 4.20 -4.92
CA MET A 155 3.02 5.21 -3.87
C MET A 155 3.03 4.62 -2.45
N TYR A 156 2.48 3.42 -2.28
CA TYR A 156 2.46 2.66 -1.03
C TYR A 156 3.60 1.62 -0.94
N PHE A 157 4.66 1.82 -1.72
CA PHE A 157 5.95 1.12 -1.59
C PHE A 157 6.98 2.01 -0.89
N THR A 158 7.75 1.45 0.04
CA THR A 158 8.90 2.14 0.66
C THR A 158 10.11 1.22 0.81
N GLU A 159 11.30 1.79 0.61
CA GLU A 159 12.59 1.16 0.88
C GLU A 159 13.24 1.74 2.15
N SER A 160 12.72 2.88 2.60
CA SER A 160 13.16 3.48 3.85
C SER A 160 12.46 2.76 4.99
N PHE A 161 13.20 2.00 5.79
CA PHE A 161 12.70 1.42 7.03
C PHE A 161 13.79 1.47 8.10
N ASP A 162 13.61 2.34 9.09
CA ASP A 162 14.60 2.57 10.13
C ASP A 162 14.11 2.00 11.46
N LEU A 163 14.78 0.94 11.90
CA LEU A 163 14.50 0.27 13.17
C LEU A 163 14.94 1.09 14.40
N THR A 164 15.77 2.13 14.25
CA THR A 164 16.19 2.97 15.38
C THR A 164 15.06 3.84 15.94
N ASN A 165 14.02 4.08 15.14
CA ASN A 165 12.84 4.85 15.51
C ASN A 165 11.59 3.96 15.49
N PRO A 166 11.24 3.31 16.62
CA PRO A 166 10.09 2.40 16.69
C PRO A 166 8.79 3.03 16.20
N GLY A 167 8.50 4.27 16.61
CA GLY A 167 7.29 4.97 16.17
C GLY A 167 7.27 5.27 14.67
N GLY A 168 8.44 5.56 14.07
CA GLY A 168 8.58 5.70 12.62
C GLY A 168 8.36 4.39 11.86
N ALA A 169 8.89 3.29 12.38
CA ALA A 169 8.72 1.94 11.82
C ALA A 169 7.25 1.48 11.87
N GLU A 170 6.58 1.65 13.01
CA GLU A 170 5.16 1.34 13.18
C GLU A 170 4.27 2.16 12.24
N ASN A 171 4.54 3.46 12.09
CA ASN A 171 3.82 4.31 11.15
C ASN A 171 3.97 3.83 9.70
N LYS A 172 5.15 3.34 9.32
CA LYS A 172 5.38 2.78 7.99
C LYS A 172 4.63 1.48 7.78
N LEU A 173 4.64 0.57 8.77
CA LEU A 173 3.86 -0.67 8.73
C LEU A 173 2.36 -0.42 8.54
N ALA A 174 1.85 0.70 9.03
CA ALA A 174 0.45 1.07 8.87
C ALA A 174 0.10 1.83 7.58
N SER A 175 1.09 2.46 6.93
CA SER A 175 0.84 3.37 5.80
C SER A 175 1.25 2.79 4.45
N PHE A 176 2.05 1.73 4.43
CA PHE A 176 2.60 1.14 3.21
C PHE A 176 2.15 -0.33 3.10
N GLY A 177 1.72 -0.75 1.91
CA GLY A 177 1.31 -2.14 1.68
C GLY A 177 2.47 -3.07 1.33
N LEU A 178 3.61 -2.51 0.91
CA LEU A 178 4.85 -3.27 0.75
C LEU A 178 6.05 -2.44 1.23
N ILE A 179 6.81 -3.01 2.17
CA ILE A 179 8.03 -2.43 2.70
C ILE A 179 9.19 -3.33 2.27
N ASN A 180 10.14 -2.77 1.54
CA ASN A 180 11.39 -3.44 1.21
C ASN A 180 12.44 -3.06 2.27
N LEU A 181 12.99 -4.06 2.96
CA LEU A 181 14.12 -3.88 3.86
C LEU A 181 15.41 -3.97 3.05
N ASP A 182 15.85 -2.84 2.52
CA ASP A 182 17.11 -2.81 1.78
C ASP A 182 18.31 -3.02 2.71
N GLU A 183 19.38 -3.63 2.18
CA GLU A 183 20.59 -3.95 2.94
C GLU A 183 20.32 -4.71 4.24
N PHE A 184 19.40 -5.68 4.21
CA PHE A 184 19.05 -6.52 5.36
C PHE A 184 20.27 -7.13 6.08
N ASP A 185 21.32 -7.47 5.32
CA ASP A 185 22.59 -8.00 5.83
C ASP A 185 23.37 -7.03 6.71
N ARG A 186 23.11 -5.72 6.60
CA ARG A 186 23.72 -4.68 7.45
C ARG A 186 23.02 -4.48 8.78
N LEU A 187 21.85 -5.10 9.01
CA LEU A 187 21.15 -4.97 10.27
C LEU A 187 21.91 -5.74 11.38
N PRO A 188 22.33 -5.07 12.47
CA PRO A 188 23.07 -5.73 13.53
C PRO A 188 22.19 -6.75 14.26
N ALA A 189 22.81 -7.82 14.76
CA ALA A 189 22.11 -8.89 15.48
C ALA A 189 21.27 -8.38 16.65
N SER A 190 21.68 -7.29 17.30
CA SER A 190 20.94 -6.63 18.38
C SER A 190 19.56 -6.11 17.98
N ARG A 191 19.31 -5.88 16.68
CA ARG A 191 18.02 -5.39 16.14
C ARG A 191 17.11 -6.51 15.64
N MET A 192 17.61 -7.75 15.51
CA MET A 192 16.81 -8.90 15.08
C MET A 192 15.60 -9.17 15.99
N PRO A 193 15.70 -9.06 17.34
CA PRO A 193 14.53 -9.22 18.20
C PRO A 193 13.45 -8.17 17.93
N GLN A 194 13.84 -6.92 17.68
CA GLN A 194 12.92 -5.84 17.38
C GLN A 194 12.20 -6.08 16.04
N LEU A 195 12.94 -6.47 15.01
CA LEU A 195 12.35 -6.82 13.72
C LEU A 195 11.37 -7.99 13.84
N LYS A 196 11.74 -9.04 14.59
CA LYS A 196 10.85 -10.18 14.86
C LYS A 196 9.56 -9.73 15.54
N ASN A 197 9.66 -8.88 16.56
CA ASN A 197 8.48 -8.34 17.25
C ASN A 197 7.60 -7.57 16.26
N LEU A 198 8.17 -6.68 15.44
CA LEU A 198 7.44 -5.92 14.41
C LEU A 198 6.72 -6.85 13.41
N MET A 199 7.38 -7.91 12.94
CA MET A 199 6.79 -8.90 12.02
C MET A 199 5.67 -9.74 12.64
N GLN A 200 5.61 -9.81 13.98
CA GLN A 200 4.60 -10.54 14.75
C GLN A 200 3.51 -9.63 15.31
N MET A 201 3.58 -8.31 15.12
CA MET A 201 2.57 -7.39 15.62
C MET A 201 1.21 -7.64 14.95
N GLU A 202 0.22 -7.98 15.76
CA GLU A 202 -1.18 -8.17 15.31
C GLU A 202 -1.95 -6.84 15.23
N CYS A 203 -1.61 -5.87 16.08
CA CYS A 203 -2.24 -4.54 16.12
C CYS A 203 -1.18 -3.43 16.25
N LEU A 204 -1.30 -2.40 15.42
CA LEU A 204 -0.46 -1.19 15.51
C LEU A 204 -1.21 -0.13 16.32
N ASN A 205 -0.69 0.21 17.50
CA ASN A 205 -1.23 1.31 18.31
C ASN A 205 -0.62 2.64 17.87
N ILE A 206 -1.06 3.15 16.72
CA ILE A 206 -0.57 4.43 16.21
C ILE A 206 -1.19 5.56 17.03
N ARG A 207 -0.35 6.25 17.81
CA ARG A 207 -0.76 7.49 18.47
C ARG A 207 -0.93 8.60 17.43
N ARG A 208 -2.09 9.25 17.47
CA ARG A 208 -2.37 10.45 16.68
C ARG A 208 -1.34 11.53 17.02
N ALA A 209 -0.68 12.09 16.02
CA ALA A 209 0.02 13.35 16.21
C ALA A 209 -1.05 14.42 16.41
N TYR A 210 -1.19 14.96 17.62
CA TYR A 210 -2.06 16.10 17.87
C TYR A 210 -1.57 17.28 17.04
N LYS A 211 -2.27 17.61 15.94
CA LYS A 211 -2.16 18.93 15.33
C LYS A 211 -2.84 19.91 16.30
N HIS A 212 -2.04 20.70 17.00
CA HIS A 212 -2.55 21.92 17.63
C HIS A 212 -2.93 22.88 16.49
N SER A 213 -4.22 22.95 16.19
CA SER A 213 -4.78 24.03 15.37
C SER A 213 -4.77 25.29 16.21
N GLY A 214 -3.79 26.18 15.96
CA GLY A 214 -3.87 27.58 16.32
C GLY A 214 -4.61 28.37 15.25
#